data_AF-F7JZY4-F1
#
_entry.id   AF-F7JZY4-F1
#
_cell.length_a   1.000
_cell.length_b   1.000
_cell.length_c   1.000
_cell.angle_alpha   90.00
_cell.angle_beta   90.00
_cell.angle_gamma   90.00
#
_symmetry.space_group_name_H-M   'P 1'
#
loop_
_entity.id
_entity.type
_entity.pdbx_description
1 polymer ?
#
loop_
_entity_poly.entity_id
_entity_poly.type
_entity_poly.pdbx_seq_one_letter_code
_entity_poly.pdbx_strand_id
1 'polypeptide(L)'
;MRTVYIADDGKQFEDEYECEHHEFELKYPHLQTIEAYNKDGEKMTDLLDEDTYNNCEKIILHSEEELSDLQYAADCLGFYSYNDITEIGEWIFDYETGYFSKNKKSTFVQELSDKYVEILKECRSIKYQEHADNTLLKLLSDLGYADVVKAYREVPKWYS
;
A
#
# COMPACT_ATOMS: atom_id res chain seq x y z
N MET A 1 -44.47 13.75 -3.79
CA MET A 1 -43.39 14.74 -3.66
C MET A 1 -42.14 13.93 -3.41
N ARG A 2 -41.12 14.01 -4.27
CA ARG A 2 -39.84 13.33 -4.02
C ARG A 2 -38.98 14.25 -3.18
N THR A 3 -38.38 13.72 -2.12
CA THR A 3 -37.34 14.42 -1.35
C THR A 3 -36.06 14.38 -2.18
N VAL A 4 -35.36 15.50 -2.26
CA VAL A 4 -34.03 15.60 -2.88
C VAL A 4 -33.08 16.06 -1.81
N TYR A 5 -32.02 15.31 -1.59
CA TYR A 5 -30.92 15.64 -0.69
C TYR A 5 -29.82 16.30 -1.52
N ILE A 6 -29.18 17.34 -0.96
CA ILE A 6 -28.18 18.14 -1.67
C ILE A 6 -26.94 18.18 -0.78
N ALA A 7 -25.85 17.58 -1.27
CA ALA A 7 -24.57 17.58 -0.57
C ALA A 7 -23.91 18.97 -0.60
N ASP A 8 -22.88 19.15 0.23
CA ASP A 8 -22.12 20.40 0.34
C ASP A 8 -21.51 20.90 -0.99
N ASP A 9 -21.19 20.01 -1.93
CA ASP A 9 -20.70 20.35 -3.27
C ASP A 9 -21.81 20.67 -4.28
N GLY A 10 -23.08 20.61 -3.86
CA GLY A 10 -24.27 20.84 -4.67
C GLY A 10 -24.76 19.63 -5.46
N LYS A 11 -24.14 18.45 -5.32
CA LYS A 11 -24.61 17.21 -5.94
C LYS A 11 -25.93 16.77 -5.30
N GLN A 12 -26.85 16.27 -6.12
CA GLN A 12 -28.20 15.90 -5.69
C GLN A 12 -28.38 14.38 -5.64
N PHE A 13 -29.08 13.92 -4.61
CA PHE A 13 -29.37 12.51 -4.36
C PHE A 13 -30.86 12.32 -4.09
N GLU A 14 -31.41 11.17 -4.49
CA GLU A 14 -32.79 10.77 -4.15
C GLU A 14 -32.84 9.97 -2.84
N ASP A 15 -31.68 9.52 -2.34
CA ASP A 15 -31.51 8.74 -1.11
C ASP A 15 -30.65 9.51 -0.10
N GLU A 16 -31.05 9.49 1.17
CA GLU A 16 -30.37 10.21 2.25
C GLU A 16 -29.01 9.58 2.56
N TYR A 17 -28.94 8.25 2.57
CA TYR A 17 -27.72 7.52 2.90
C TYR A 17 -26.65 7.71 1.82
N GLU A 18 -27.03 7.68 0.53
CA GLU A 18 -26.10 8.02 -0.55
C GLU A 18 -25.57 9.46 -0.45
N CYS A 19 -26.40 10.40 0.01
CA CYS A 19 -25.98 11.78 0.24
C CYS A 19 -25.00 11.89 1.40
N GLU A 20 -25.31 11.27 2.55
CA GLU A 20 -24.43 11.25 3.73
C GLU A 20 -23.09 10.56 3.43
N HIS A 21 -23.12 9.46 2.68
CA HIS A 21 -21.90 8.76 2.25
C HIS A 21 -21.02 9.68 1.40
N HIS A 22 -21.59 10.35 0.39
CA HIS A 22 -20.84 11.30 -0.45
C HIS A 22 -20.30 12.50 0.35
N GLU A 23 -21.06 13.02 1.31
CA GLU A 23 -20.59 14.07 2.22
C GLU A 23 -19.40 13.60 3.08
N PHE A 24 -19.41 12.34 3.51
CA PHE A 24 -18.30 11.75 4.23
C PHE A 24 -17.04 11.68 3.36
N GLU A 25 -17.16 11.16 2.13
CA GLU A 25 -16.05 11.10 1.18
C GLU A 25 -15.47 12.48 0.86
N LEU A 26 -16.32 13.52 0.74
CA LEU A 26 -15.88 14.89 0.54
C LEU A 26 -15.05 15.43 1.71
N LYS A 27 -15.40 15.04 2.93
CA LYS A 27 -14.74 15.50 4.16
C LYS A 27 -13.45 14.74 4.44
N TYR A 28 -13.38 13.47 4.03
CA TYR A 28 -12.24 12.56 4.25
C TYR A 28 -11.70 12.05 2.90
N PRO A 29 -11.15 12.95 2.06
CA PRO A 29 -10.82 12.65 0.68
C PRO A 29 -9.69 11.63 0.52
N HIS A 30 -8.86 11.42 1.56
CA HIS A 30 -7.72 10.51 1.47
C HIS A 30 -8.15 9.04 1.51
N LEU A 31 -9.38 8.74 1.95
CA LEU A 31 -9.94 7.38 1.86
C LEU A 31 -9.90 6.83 0.42
N GLN A 32 -10.03 7.70 -0.58
CA GLN A 32 -10.04 7.34 -2.01
C GLN A 32 -8.64 7.02 -2.56
N THR A 33 -7.57 7.40 -1.87
CA THR A 33 -6.19 7.15 -2.30
C THR A 33 -5.59 5.90 -1.66
N ILE A 34 -6.19 5.41 -0.57
CA ILE A 34 -5.83 4.14 0.06
C ILE A 34 -6.05 3.00 -0.94
N GLU A 35 -5.11 2.06 -0.99
CA GLU A 35 -5.27 0.87 -1.81
C GLU A 35 -5.71 -0.30 -0.95
N ALA A 36 -6.91 -0.82 -1.23
CA ALA A 36 -7.47 -1.99 -0.59
C ALA A 36 -7.63 -3.13 -1.60
N TYR A 37 -7.35 -4.36 -1.19
CA TYR A 37 -7.44 -5.54 -2.05
C TYR A 37 -8.10 -6.71 -1.33
N ASN A 38 -8.89 -7.47 -2.07
CA ASN A 38 -9.45 -8.74 -1.61
C ASN A 38 -8.42 -9.89 -1.78
N LYS A 39 -8.84 -11.08 -1.37
CA LYS A 39 -8.05 -12.33 -1.48
C LYS A 39 -7.56 -12.69 -2.88
N ASP A 40 -8.33 -12.29 -3.88
CA ASP A 40 -8.05 -12.57 -5.29
C ASP A 40 -7.13 -11.50 -5.90
N GLY A 41 -6.73 -10.50 -5.10
CA GLY A 41 -5.90 -9.38 -5.52
C GLY A 41 -6.66 -8.31 -6.30
N GLU A 42 -7.99 -8.33 -6.26
CA GLU A 42 -8.83 -7.34 -6.91
C GLU A 42 -8.94 -6.10 -6.02
N LYS A 43 -8.85 -4.92 -6.64
CA LYS A 43 -8.91 -3.65 -5.94
C LYS A 43 -10.33 -3.37 -5.44
N MET A 44 -10.44 -3.06 -4.15
CA MET A 44 -11.68 -2.61 -3.50
C MET A 44 -11.64 -1.08 -3.41
N THR A 45 -12.74 -0.42 -3.75
CA THR A 45 -12.75 1.04 -3.97
C THR A 45 -13.50 1.83 -2.91
N ASP A 46 -14.38 1.19 -2.15
CA ASP A 46 -15.19 1.85 -1.12
C ASP A 46 -14.88 1.24 0.24
N LEU A 47 -14.03 1.90 1.02
CA LEU A 47 -13.63 1.47 2.37
C LEU A 47 -14.71 1.69 3.44
N LEU A 48 -15.81 2.37 3.10
CA LEU A 48 -16.93 2.61 4.00
C LEU A 48 -18.01 1.53 3.86
N ASP A 49 -17.95 0.74 2.78
CA ASP A 49 -18.89 -0.34 2.51
C ASP A 49 -18.61 -1.60 3.37
N GLU A 50 -19.68 -2.23 3.84
CA GLU A 50 -19.61 -3.41 4.71
C GLU A 50 -19.08 -4.65 3.97
N ASP A 51 -19.35 -4.80 2.67
CA ASP A 51 -18.77 -5.89 1.87
C ASP A 51 -17.26 -5.67 1.69
N THR A 52 -16.82 -4.43 1.48
CA THR A 52 -15.39 -4.12 1.48
C THR A 52 -14.74 -4.45 2.81
N TYR A 53 -15.32 -4.01 3.92
CA TYR A 53 -14.80 -4.29 5.25
C TYR A 53 -14.63 -5.80 5.51
N ASN A 54 -15.63 -6.60 5.12
CA ASN A 54 -15.63 -8.04 5.37
C ASN A 54 -14.69 -8.85 4.46
N ASN A 55 -14.34 -8.33 3.29
CA ASN A 55 -13.55 -9.06 2.28
C ASN A 55 -12.16 -8.45 2.02
N CYS A 56 -11.82 -7.34 2.66
CA CYS A 56 -10.50 -6.70 2.52
C CYS A 56 -9.41 -7.52 3.24
N GLU A 57 -8.43 -8.00 2.48
CA GLU A 57 -7.29 -8.75 3.02
C GLU A 57 -6.00 -7.93 3.06
N LYS A 58 -5.89 -6.87 2.26
CA LYS A 58 -4.70 -6.05 2.20
C LYS A 58 -5.05 -4.58 2.08
N ILE A 59 -4.43 -3.76 2.92
CA ILE A 59 -4.51 -2.30 2.86
C ILE A 59 -3.11 -1.71 2.75
N ILE A 60 -2.95 -0.71 1.89
CA ILE A 60 -1.71 0.03 1.70
C ILE A 60 -1.98 1.51 1.95
N LEU A 61 -1.27 2.07 2.93
CA LEU A 61 -1.29 3.50 3.26
C LEU A 61 0.04 4.15 2.90
N HIS A 62 -0.05 5.29 2.23
CA HIS A 62 1.03 6.10 1.68
C HIS A 62 1.27 7.39 2.49
N SER A 63 0.32 7.83 3.31
CA SER A 63 0.46 9.05 4.11
C SER A 63 -0.21 8.98 5.49
N GLU A 64 0.17 9.91 6.36
CA GLU A 64 -0.44 10.05 7.69
C GLU A 64 -1.88 10.59 7.60
N GLU A 65 -2.20 11.35 6.55
CA GLU A 65 -3.56 11.81 6.29
C GLU A 65 -4.49 10.65 5.93
N GLU A 66 -4.03 9.70 5.10
CA GLU A 66 -4.76 8.46 4.81
C GLU A 66 -5.03 7.64 6.09
N LEU A 67 -4.03 7.53 6.96
CA LEU A 67 -4.16 6.84 8.24
C LEU A 67 -5.20 7.51 9.13
N SER A 68 -5.14 8.83 9.25
CA SER A 68 -6.07 9.61 10.06
C SER A 68 -7.50 9.47 9.55
N ASP A 69 -7.71 9.55 8.24
CA ASP A 69 -9.03 9.42 7.62
C ASP A 69 -9.59 7.99 7.80
N LEU A 70 -8.76 6.96 7.63
CA LEU A 70 -9.14 5.55 7.82
C LEU A 70 -9.55 5.26 9.26
N GLN A 71 -8.77 5.72 10.25
CA GLN A 71 -9.09 5.52 11.66
C GLN A 71 -10.37 6.25 12.07
N TYR A 72 -10.58 7.46 11.55
CA TYR A 72 -11.82 8.19 11.80
C TYR A 72 -13.04 7.47 11.21
N ALA A 73 -12.92 6.98 9.97
CA ALA A 73 -13.97 6.17 9.34
C ALA A 73 -14.27 4.90 10.13
N ALA A 74 -13.22 4.21 10.60
CA ALA A 74 -13.34 3.00 11.39
C ALA A 74 -14.13 3.23 12.69
N ASP A 75 -13.83 4.32 13.40
CA ASP A 75 -14.54 4.69 14.62
C ASP A 75 -16.00 5.09 14.37
N CYS A 76 -16.29 5.75 13.24
CA CYS A 76 -17.65 6.11 12.86
C CYS A 76 -18.51 4.89 12.49
N LEU A 77 -17.94 3.92 11.77
CA LEU A 77 -18.67 2.77 11.21
C LEU A 77 -18.61 1.52 12.08
N GLY A 78 -17.74 1.48 13.10
CA GLY A 78 -17.53 0.30 13.94
C GLY A 78 -16.66 -0.76 13.26
N PHE A 79 -15.84 -0.37 12.29
CA PHE A 79 -14.96 -1.24 11.53
C PHE A 79 -13.64 -1.47 12.28
N TYR A 80 -13.74 -2.12 13.44
CA TYR A 80 -12.66 -2.18 14.43
C TYR A 80 -11.35 -2.81 13.93
N SER A 81 -11.36 -3.69 12.92
CA SER A 81 -10.11 -4.25 12.40
C SER A 81 -9.22 -3.20 11.73
N TYR A 82 -9.78 -2.12 11.20
CA TYR A 82 -8.98 -1.01 10.65
C TYR A 82 -8.21 -0.26 11.73
N ASN A 83 -8.63 -0.33 13.01
CA ASN A 83 -7.90 0.29 14.12
C ASN A 83 -6.60 -0.43 14.49
N ASP A 84 -6.36 -1.63 13.96
CA ASP A 84 -5.06 -2.32 14.07
C ASP A 84 -3.96 -1.62 13.25
N ILE A 85 -4.37 -0.88 12.21
CA ILE A 85 -3.49 -0.13 11.33
C ILE A 85 -3.11 1.16 12.05
N THR A 86 -1.87 1.21 12.54
CA THR A 86 -1.39 2.31 13.42
C THR A 86 -0.30 3.18 12.80
N GLU A 87 0.16 2.83 11.60
CA GLU A 87 1.23 3.53 10.90
C GLU A 87 1.15 3.24 9.40
N ILE A 88 1.77 4.12 8.60
CA ILE A 88 1.87 3.95 7.15
C ILE A 88 2.53 2.62 6.75
N GLY A 89 2.18 2.15 5.55
CA GLY A 89 2.72 0.95 4.93
C GLY A 89 1.65 -0.06 4.53
N GLU A 90 2.10 -1.28 4.27
CA GLU A 90 1.25 -2.38 3.84
C GLU A 90 0.86 -3.26 5.03
N TRP A 91 -0.42 -3.59 5.10
CA TRP A 91 -1.04 -4.37 6.16
C TRP A 91 -1.82 -5.53 5.55
N ILE A 92 -1.71 -6.71 6.16
CA ILE A 92 -2.37 -7.94 5.72
C ILE A 92 -3.27 -8.43 6.84
N PHE A 93 -4.52 -8.72 6.51
CA PHE A 93 -5.48 -9.30 7.43
C PHE A 93 -5.13 -10.76 7.69
N ASP A 94 -5.11 -11.14 8.96
CA ASP A 94 -4.88 -12.51 9.39
C ASP A 94 -6.19 -13.12 9.89
N TYR A 95 -6.74 -14.07 9.15
CA TYR A 95 -7.99 -14.77 9.52
C TYR A 95 -7.87 -15.65 10.76
N GLU A 96 -6.66 -16.07 11.16
CA GLU A 96 -6.48 -16.85 12.38
C GLU A 96 -6.62 -15.97 13.62
N THR A 97 -6.10 -14.74 13.54
CA THR A 97 -6.10 -13.81 14.67
C THR A 97 -7.26 -12.82 14.63
N GLY A 98 -7.81 -12.54 13.45
CA GLY A 98 -8.87 -11.57 13.21
C GLY A 98 -8.38 -10.12 13.18
N TYR A 99 -7.07 -9.91 12.97
CA TYR A 99 -6.44 -8.59 13.04
C TYR A 99 -5.60 -8.29 11.79
N PHE A 100 -5.44 -7.01 11.46
CA PHE A 100 -4.41 -6.60 10.50
C PHE A 100 -3.02 -6.66 11.12
N SER A 101 -2.06 -7.17 10.36
CA SER A 101 -0.65 -7.19 10.75
C SER A 101 0.20 -6.52 9.68
N LYS A 102 1.17 -5.71 10.12
CA LYS A 102 2.05 -4.99 9.20
C LYS A 102 2.90 -5.97 8.40
N ASN A 103 2.89 -5.83 7.07
CA ASN A 103 3.73 -6.59 6.16
C ASN A 103 5.19 -6.10 6.21
N LYS A 104 5.91 -6.52 7.26
CA LYS A 104 7.33 -6.18 7.48
C LYS A 104 8.24 -6.61 6.32
N LYS A 105 7.86 -7.65 5.56
CA LYS A 105 8.63 -8.14 4.42
C LYS A 105 8.59 -7.14 3.27
N SER A 106 7.44 -6.54 2.99
CA SER A 106 7.29 -5.50 1.96
C SER A 106 8.09 -4.25 2.29
N THR A 107 7.96 -3.74 3.54
CA THR A 107 8.74 -2.59 4.01
C THR A 107 10.25 -2.81 3.93
N PHE A 108 10.74 -3.98 4.37
CA PHE A 108 12.15 -4.34 4.28
C PHE A 108 12.68 -4.38 2.84
N VAL A 109 11.87 -4.90 1.90
CA VAL A 109 12.23 -4.94 0.47
C VAL A 109 12.29 -3.54 -0.12
N GLN A 110 11.36 -2.65 0.24
CA GLN A 110 11.35 -1.26 -0.23
C GLN A 110 12.54 -0.46 0.31
N GLU A 111 12.83 -0.54 1.62
CA GLU A 111 13.99 0.13 2.23
C GLU A 111 15.32 -0.32 1.60
N LEU A 112 15.45 -1.63 1.34
CA LEU A 112 16.58 -2.16 0.59
C LEU A 112 16.61 -1.58 -0.83
N SER A 113 15.50 -1.61 -1.55
CA SER A 113 15.40 -1.07 -2.91
C SER A 113 15.86 0.39 -2.97
N ASP A 114 15.32 1.26 -2.10
CA ASP A 114 15.63 2.70 -2.08
C ASP A 114 17.11 2.95 -1.81
N LYS A 115 17.70 2.25 -0.83
CA LYS A 115 19.14 2.30 -0.54
C LYS A 115 19.97 1.95 -1.77
N TYR A 116 19.62 0.87 -2.47
CA TYR A 116 20.39 0.39 -3.62
C TYR A 116 20.20 1.28 -4.87
N VAL A 117 19.02 1.87 -5.04
CA VAL A 117 18.75 2.87 -6.10
C VAL A 117 19.64 4.10 -5.93
N GLU A 118 19.79 4.62 -4.71
CA GLU A 118 20.67 5.77 -4.46
C GLU A 118 22.13 5.48 -4.82
N ILE A 119 22.65 4.29 -4.47
CA ILE A 119 24.01 3.87 -4.86
C ILE A 119 24.14 3.77 -6.39
N LEU A 120 23.15 3.18 -7.06
CA LEU A 120 23.18 3.01 -8.52
C LEU A 120 23.08 4.35 -9.27
N LYS A 121 22.45 5.39 -8.71
CA LYS A 121 22.40 6.74 -9.31
C LYS A 121 23.78 7.39 -9.46
N GLU A 122 24.77 6.95 -8.68
CA GLU A 122 26.17 7.40 -8.78
C GLU A 122 26.93 6.73 -9.95
N CYS A 123 26.43 5.59 -10.45
CA CYS A 123 27.06 4.78 -11.50
C CYS A 123 26.77 5.31 -12.93
N ARG A 124 27.05 6.59 -13.22
CA ARG A 124 26.63 7.26 -14.47
C ARG A 124 27.55 7.06 -15.69
N SER A 125 28.57 6.23 -15.58
CA SER A 125 29.58 6.04 -16.63
C SER A 125 29.87 4.56 -16.82
N ILE A 126 30.26 4.19 -18.04
CA ILE A 126 30.64 2.81 -18.39
C ILE A 126 31.76 2.25 -17.48
N LYS A 127 32.58 3.14 -16.91
CA LYS A 127 33.65 2.80 -15.96
C LYS A 127 33.13 2.26 -14.61
N TYR A 128 31.85 2.45 -14.30
CA TYR A 128 31.22 1.97 -13.07
C TYR A 128 30.46 0.65 -13.25
N GLN A 129 30.55 -0.01 -14.41
CA GLN A 129 29.78 -1.24 -14.67
C GLN A 129 30.09 -2.38 -13.68
N GLU A 130 31.36 -2.59 -13.34
CA GLU A 130 31.73 -3.56 -12.31
C GLU A 130 31.13 -3.20 -10.95
N HIS A 131 31.13 -1.91 -10.61
CA HIS A 131 30.56 -1.42 -9.36
C HIS A 131 29.02 -1.56 -9.33
N ALA A 132 28.34 -1.26 -10.42
CA ALA A 132 26.91 -1.42 -10.57
C ALA A 132 26.49 -2.90 -10.47
N ASP A 133 27.22 -3.80 -11.15
CA ASP A 133 26.98 -5.24 -11.07
C ASP A 133 27.21 -5.78 -9.66
N ASN A 134 28.29 -5.37 -8.98
CA ASN A 134 28.55 -5.76 -7.60
C ASN A 134 27.48 -5.23 -6.63
N THR A 135 26.96 -4.04 -6.89
CA THR A 135 25.86 -3.42 -6.13
C THR A 135 24.56 -4.23 -6.28
N LEU A 136 24.21 -4.62 -7.51
CA LEU A 136 23.06 -5.50 -7.79
C LEU A 136 23.21 -6.89 -7.15
N LEU A 137 24.41 -7.48 -7.23
CA LEU A 137 24.68 -8.76 -6.57
C LEU A 137 24.51 -8.69 -5.06
N LYS A 138 24.87 -7.55 -4.45
CA LYS A 138 24.70 -7.34 -3.02
C LYS A 138 23.23 -7.19 -2.64
N LEU A 139 22.43 -6.47 -3.42
CA LEU A 139 20.97 -6.42 -3.26
C LEU A 139 20.35 -7.83 -3.31
N LEU A 140 20.69 -8.63 -4.34
CA LEU A 140 20.19 -9.99 -4.47
C LEU A 140 20.57 -10.87 -3.26
N SER A 141 21.79 -10.71 -2.75
CA SER A 141 22.23 -11.41 -1.53
C SER A 141 21.45 -10.96 -0.29
N ASP A 142 21.25 -9.65 -0.11
CA ASP A 142 20.49 -9.07 1.01
C ASP A 142 19.01 -9.48 0.97
N LEU A 143 18.47 -9.74 -0.22
CA LEU A 143 17.13 -10.31 -0.45
C LEU A 143 17.08 -11.84 -0.28
N GLY A 144 18.22 -12.50 -0.05
CA GLY A 144 18.29 -13.96 0.21
C GLY A 144 18.55 -14.83 -1.03
N TYR A 145 18.80 -14.26 -2.20
CA TYR A 145 19.05 -15.00 -3.46
C TYR A 145 20.51 -15.41 -3.65
N ALA A 146 21.14 -16.00 -2.63
CA ALA A 146 22.56 -16.36 -2.64
C ALA A 146 22.95 -17.30 -3.80
N ASP A 147 22.06 -18.22 -4.19
CA ASP A 147 22.31 -19.16 -5.30
C ASP A 147 22.37 -18.44 -6.66
N VAL A 148 21.51 -17.44 -6.86
CA VAL A 148 21.52 -16.59 -8.07
C VAL A 148 22.81 -15.79 -8.15
N VAL A 149 23.25 -15.22 -7.01
CA VAL A 149 24.51 -14.48 -6.92
C VAL A 149 25.70 -15.38 -7.28
N LYS A 150 25.72 -16.61 -6.78
CA LYS A 150 26.77 -17.58 -7.08
C LYS A 150 26.81 -17.92 -8.58
N ALA A 151 25.66 -18.25 -9.16
CA ALA A 151 25.56 -18.57 -10.58
C ALA A 151 26.01 -17.40 -11.47
N TYR A 152 25.61 -16.17 -11.14
CA TYR A 152 25.98 -14.99 -11.92
C TYR A 152 27.48 -14.66 -11.86
N ARG A 153 28.16 -14.96 -10.74
CA ARG A 153 29.62 -14.77 -10.63
C ARG A 153 30.43 -15.66 -11.57
N GLU A 154 29.86 -16.76 -12.03
CA GLU A 154 30.50 -17.68 -12.98
C GLU A 154 30.34 -17.22 -14.45
N VAL A 155 29.48 -16.22 -14.71
CA VAL A 155 29.25 -15.69 -16.05
C VAL A 155 30.45 -14.85 -16.50
N PRO A 156 31.08 -15.15 -17.66
CA PRO A 156 32.18 -14.36 -18.19
C PRO A 156 31.75 -12.91 -18.43
N LYS A 157 32.54 -11.97 -17.92
CA LYS A 157 32.27 -10.53 -18.07
C LYS A 157 33.27 -9.89 -19.01
N TRP A 158 32.78 -8.97 -19.82
CA TRP A 158 33.56 -8.28 -20.84
C TRP A 158 34.46 -7.16 -20.27
N TYR A 159 34.25 -6.80 -19.01
CA TYR A 159 35.00 -5.77 -18.28
C TYR A 159 35.94 -6.35 -17.21
N SER A 160 35.96 -7.68 -17.04
CA SER A 160 36.87 -8.39 -16.12
C SER A 160 38.16 -8.82 -16.82
#